data_AF-A0A2N6DHS1-F1
#
_entry.id   AF-A0A2N6DHS1-F1
#
_cell.length_a   1.000
_cell.length_b   1.000
_cell.length_c   1.000
_cell.angle_alpha   90.00
_cell.angle_beta   90.00
_cell.angle_gamma   90.00
#
_symmetry.space_group_name_H-M   'P 1'
#
loop_
_entity.id
_entity.type
_entity.pdbx_description
1 polymer ?
#
loop_
_entity_poly.entity_id
_entity_poly.type
_entity_poly.pdbx_seq_one_letter_code
_entity_poly.pdbx_strand_id
1 'polypeptide(L)' 'MLNSKYVFVFEGENDALAINLNNFCTVSFDDAKRELLVDYGTTERVVTIDTDKEYFAIKDQILEAISAE' A
#
# COMPACT_ATOMS: atom_id res chain seq x y z
N MET A 1 15.76 10.19 -3.58
CA MET A 1 14.38 10.73 -3.61
C MET A 1 13.59 9.90 -4.61
N LEU A 2 12.44 9.37 -4.20
CA LEU A 2 11.48 8.74 -5.10
C LEU A 2 10.87 9.85 -5.97
N ASN A 3 10.68 9.61 -7.26
CA ASN A 3 9.98 10.57 -8.10
C ASN A 3 8.47 10.39 -7.86
N SER A 4 7.85 11.38 -7.22
CA SER A 4 6.43 11.38 -6.87
C SER A 4 5.51 11.27 -8.09
N LYS A 5 5.97 11.63 -9.29
CA LYS A 5 5.20 11.45 -10.55
C LYS A 5 5.08 10.00 -11.01
N TYR A 6 5.82 9.09 -10.39
CA TYR A 6 5.80 7.66 -10.67
C TYR A 6 5.07 6.85 -9.60
N VAL A 7 4.35 7.54 -8.73
CA VAL A 7 3.52 6.95 -7.70
C VAL A 7 2.06 7.19 -8.05
N PHE A 8 1.24 6.14 -7.95
CA PHE A 8 -0.20 6.20 -8.16
C PHE A 8 -0.90 5.51 -6.99
N VAL A 9 -1.93 6.14 -6.43
CA VAL A 9 -2.78 5.55 -5.41
C VAL A 9 -4.20 5.52 -5.95
N PHE A 10 -4.82 4.35 -5.94
CA PHE A 10 -6.20 4.12 -6.32
C PHE A 10 -6.96 3.66 -5.07
N GLU A 11 -7.87 4.48 -4.57
CA GLU A 11 -8.71 4.14 -3.42
C GLU A 11 -10.11 3.75 -3.89
N GLY A 12 -10.57 2.58 -3.45
CA GLY A 12 -11.96 2.14 -3.55
C GLY A 12 -12.68 2.27 -2.21
N GLU A 13 -13.92 1.78 -2.14
CA GLU A 13 -14.75 1.90 -0.93
C GLU A 13 -14.26 1.03 0.23
N ASN A 14 -13.58 -0.09 -0.06
CA ASN A 14 -13.09 -1.06 0.93
C ASN A 14 -11.67 -1.58 0.63
N ASP A 15 -10.97 -0.94 -0.31
CA ASP A 15 -9.67 -1.37 -0.79
C ASP A 15 -8.84 -0.18 -1.27
N ALA A 16 -7.53 -0.37 -1.32
CA ALA A 16 -6.64 0.59 -1.95
C ALA A 16 -5.50 -0.13 -2.69
N LEU A 17 -5.01 0.47 -3.77
CA LEU A 17 -3.86 0.00 -4.52
C LEU A 17 -2.88 1.15 -4.71
N ALA A 18 -1.71 1.04 -4.09
CA ALA A 18 -0.58 1.93 -4.33
C ALA A 18 0.40 1.27 -5.32
N ILE A 19 0.76 1.98 -6.37
CA ILE A 19 1.72 1.54 -7.39
C ILE A 19 2.90 2.50 -7.35
N ASN A 20 4.09 1.98 -7.12
CA ASN A 20 5.33 2.73 -7.17
C ASN A 20 6.20 2.23 -8.35
N LEU A 21 6.21 3.01 -9.43
CA LEU A 21 6.99 2.70 -10.63
C LEU A 21 8.48 3.04 -10.48
N ASN A 22 8.92 3.69 -9.38
CA ASN A 22 10.34 3.88 -9.12
C ASN A 22 11.05 2.55 -8.81
N ASN A 23 10.34 1.58 -8.23
CA ASN A 23 10.88 0.30 -7.80
C ASN A 23 10.03 -0.90 -8.25
N PHE A 24 9.09 -0.70 -9.18
CA PHE A 24 8.14 -1.71 -9.65
C PHE A 24 7.46 -2.48 -8.51
N CYS A 25 7.07 -1.74 -7.47
CA CYS A 25 6.38 -2.31 -6.31
C CYS A 25 4.91 -1.90 -6.33
N THR A 26 4.02 -2.84 -6.00
CA THR A 26 2.62 -2.54 -5.72
C THR A 26 2.27 -2.94 -4.29
N VAL A 27 1.41 -2.15 -3.66
CA VAL A 27 0.88 -2.40 -2.32
C VAL A 27 -0.64 -2.38 -2.42
N SER A 28 -1.27 -3.52 -2.20
CA SER A 28 -2.72 -3.67 -2.15
C SER A 28 -3.18 -3.77 -0.69
N PHE A 29 -4.28 -3.10 -0.41
CA PHE A 29 -4.93 -3.02 0.89
C PHE A 29 -6.32 -3.64 0.76
N ASP A 30 -6.62 -4.66 1.55
CA ASP A 30 -7.95 -5.27 1.69
C ASP A 30 -8.47 -4.93 3.09
N ASP A 31 -9.30 -3.88 3.18
CA ASP A 31 -9.79 -3.36 4.47
C ASP A 31 -10.76 -4.34 5.16
N ALA A 32 -11.42 -5.22 4.39
CA ALA A 32 -12.33 -6.22 4.93
C ALA A 32 -11.57 -7.35 5.64
N LYS A 33 -10.43 -7.76 5.09
CA LYS A 33 -9.57 -8.80 5.69
C LYS A 33 -8.46 -8.25 6.58
N ARG A 34 -8.23 -6.93 6.58
CA ARG A 34 -7.07 -6.27 7.22
C ARG A 34 -5.75 -6.83 6.70
N GLU A 35 -5.69 -7.01 5.39
CA GLU A 35 -4.53 -7.57 4.71
C GLU A 35 -3.82 -6.52 3.86
N LEU A 36 -2.50 -6.53 3.96
CA LEU A 36 -1.60 -5.78 3.12
C LEU A 36 -0.84 -6.77 2.23
N LEU A 37 -0.97 -6.64 0.92
CA LEU A 37 -0.17 -7.39 -0.04
C LEU A 37 0.86 -6.45 -0.66
N VAL A 38 2.14 -6.78 -0.50
CA VAL A 38 3.25 -6.09 -1.15
C VAL A 38 3.82 -7.00 -2.23
N ASP A 39 3.72 -6.57 -3.47
CA ASP A 39 4.28 -7.26 -4.62
C ASP A 39 5.47 -6.46 -5.19
N TYR A 40 6.62 -7.13 -5.33
CA TYR A 40 7.84 -6.60 -5.92
C TYR A 40 8.08 -7.09 -7.36
N GLY A 41 7.05 -7.67 -8.01
CA GLY A 41 7.08 -8.27 -9.34
C GLY A 41 7.80 -9.62 -9.44
N THR A 42 8.63 -9.95 -8.45
CA THR A 42 9.34 -11.24 -8.35
C THR A 42 9.00 -12.02 -7.08
N THR A 43 8.46 -11.33 -6.07
CA THR A 43 8.10 -11.88 -4.77
C THR A 43 6.92 -11.13 -4.22
N GLU A 44 5.96 -11.86 -3.67
CA GLU A 44 4.79 -11.33 -2.99
C GLU A 44 4.94 -11.56 -1.48
N ARG A 45 4.49 -10.60 -0.68
CA ARG A 45 4.35 -10.72 0.77
C ARG A 45 2.96 -10.27 1.19
N VAL A 46 2.27 -11.13 1.91
CA VAL A 46 1.00 -10.81 2.57
C VAL A 46 1.25 -10.61 4.06
N VAL A 47 0.72 -9.53 4.59
CA VAL A 47 0.76 -9.20 6.02
C VAL A 47 -0.69 -9.02 6.48
N THR A 48 -1.15 -9.90 7.35
CA THR A 48 -2.46 -9.78 8.01
C THR A 48 -2.28 -9.09 9.36
N ILE A 49 -3.10 -8.10 9.66
CA ILE A 49 -3.05 -7.33 10.90
C ILE A 49 -4.32 -7.60 11.72
N ASP A 50 -4.15 -8.01 12.98
CA ASP A 50 -5.26 -8.49 13.79
C ASP A 50 -6.23 -7.37 14.25
N THR A 51 -5.73 -6.14 14.42
CA THR A 51 -6.52 -5.01 14.93
C THR A 51 -6.75 -3.91 13.89
N ASP A 52 -8.00 -3.42 13.81
CA ASP A 52 -8.38 -2.34 12.88
C ASP A 52 -7.53 -1.09 13.08
N LYS A 53 -7.27 -0.74 14.34
CA LYS A 53 -6.51 0.45 14.69
C LYS A 53 -5.09 0.40 14.13
N GLU A 54 -4.40 -0.74 14.25
CA GLU A 54 -3.05 -0.90 13.72
C GLU A 54 -3.05 -0.95 12.20
N TYR A 55 -4.03 -1.62 11.60
CA TYR A 55 -4.18 -1.72 10.15
C TYR A 55 -4.32 -0.33 9.50
N PHE A 56 -5.28 0.48 9.96
CA PHE A 56 -5.49 1.82 9.39
C PHE A 56 -4.31 2.76 9.66
N ALA A 57 -3.66 2.67 10.83
CA ALA A 57 -2.47 3.46 11.10
C ALA A 57 -1.30 3.12 10.16
N ILE A 58 -1.10 1.83 9.83
CA ILE A 58 -0.08 1.38 8.88
C ILE A 58 -0.45 1.78 7.45
N LYS A 59 -1.73 1.66 7.08
CA LYS A 59 -2.24 2.11 5.78
C LYS A 59 -1.94 3.60 5.56
N ASP A 60 -2.30 4.45 6.51
CA ASP A 60 -2.05 5.89 6.43
C ASP A 60 -0.55 6.19 6.31
N GLN A 61 0.30 5.55 7.12
CA GLN A 61 1.76 5.73 7.05
C GLN A 61 2.34 5.34 5.69
N ILE A 62 1.88 4.23 5.10
CA ILE A 62 2.36 3.78 3.80
C ILE A 62 1.88 4.73 2.70
N LEU A 63 0.61 5.14 2.74
CA LEU A 63 0.06 6.08 1.77
C LEU A 63 0.76 7.44 1.85
N GLU A 64 1.00 7.98 3.05
CA GLU A 64 1.80 9.19 3.25
C GLU A 64 3.23 9.03 2.75
N ALA A 65 3.92 7.94 3.09
CA ALA A 65 5.31 7.71 2.66
C ALA A 65 5.44 7.57 1.13
N ILE A 66 4.39 7.07 0.47
CA ILE A 66 4.34 6.89 -0.97
C ILE A 66 3.95 8.21 -1.67
N SER A 67 3.06 9.01 -1.08
CA SER A 67 2.55 10.26 -1.65
C SER A 67 3.35 11.52 -1.31
N ALA A 68 4.21 11.48 -0.28
CA ALA A 68 5.01 12.62 0.14
C ALA A 68 5.98 13.08 -0.97
N GLU A 69 5.85 14.36 -1.36
CA GLU A 69 6.78 15.11 -2.23
C GLU A 69 8.20 15.19 -1.67
#